data_AF-A0A4Y2UQ08-F1
#
_entry.id   AF-A0A4Y2UQ08-F1
#
_cell.length_a   1.000
_cell.length_b   1.000
_cell.length_c   1.000
_cell.angle_alpha   90.00
_cell.angle_beta   90.00
_cell.angle_gamma   90.00
#
_symmetry.space_group_name_H-M   'P 1'
#
loop_
_entity.id
_entity.type
_entity.pdbx_description
1 polymer ?
#
loop_
_entity_poly.entity_id
_entity_poly.type
_entity_poly.pdbx_seq_one_letter_code
_entity_poly.pdbx_strand_id
1 'polypeptide(L)'
;MFPRRGRRGNLRSSSSSSSSTIRPRSFLSPILHGIALFFNRKFGSKSLISLLSRLGFCASYHETQQLELSTIYYPVQPTPAGTFCQYILDNADFNVATLDGLNTFYSMGGIKCITPSCYFPPALSIKRLKSVPTAEEVGKLGVLELLTFENVKKSTLQQIVVQDLSMLNPIPSNIFTPCLPDIFWMSGKCLSS
;
A
#
# COMPACT_ATOMS: atom_id res chain seq x y z
N MET A 1 -19.06 -15.38 40.92
CA MET A 1 -18.22 -16.59 40.85
C MET A 1 -17.80 -16.79 39.39
N PHE A 2 -16.54 -16.46 39.05
CA PHE A 2 -16.00 -16.73 37.72
C PHE A 2 -15.82 -18.24 37.52
N PRO A 3 -15.93 -18.73 36.27
CA PRO A 3 -14.81 -19.50 35.76
C PRO A 3 -14.38 -19.15 34.32
N ARG A 4 -13.10 -18.78 34.26
CA ARG A 4 -12.02 -19.18 33.33
C ARG A 4 -12.27 -19.28 31.81
N ARG A 5 -11.49 -18.42 31.12
CA ARG A 5 -11.11 -18.46 29.70
C ARG A 5 -10.59 -19.83 29.26
N GLY A 6 -11.27 -20.43 28.28
CA GLY A 6 -10.74 -21.48 27.40
C GLY A 6 -10.37 -20.90 26.03
N ARG A 7 -9.20 -21.28 25.52
CA ARG A 7 -8.58 -20.84 24.25
C ARG A 7 -9.58 -20.88 23.08
N ARG A 8 -9.89 -19.72 22.48
CA ARG A 8 -10.58 -19.64 21.18
C ARG A 8 -9.57 -19.88 20.07
N GLY A 9 -9.34 -21.15 19.74
CA GLY A 9 -8.75 -21.54 18.46
C GLY A 9 -9.75 -21.32 17.33
N ASN A 10 -9.30 -20.62 16.28
CA ASN A 10 -9.73 -20.66 14.88
C ASN A 10 -11.07 -21.37 14.53
N LEU A 11 -12.21 -20.76 14.89
CA LEU A 11 -13.56 -21.18 14.44
C LEU A 11 -14.36 -20.05 13.75
N ARG A 12 -13.67 -19.01 13.24
CA ARG A 12 -14.32 -17.83 12.61
C ARG A 12 -14.49 -17.93 11.08
N SER A 13 -13.81 -18.85 10.41
CA SER A 13 -13.94 -19.00 8.95
C SER A 13 -15.23 -19.72 8.56
N SER A 14 -15.59 -20.80 9.25
CA SER A 14 -16.81 -21.58 8.95
C SER A 14 -18.09 -20.86 9.33
N SER A 15 -18.09 -20.10 10.43
CA SER A 15 -19.27 -19.38 10.93
C SER A 15 -19.66 -18.15 10.10
N SER A 16 -18.71 -17.53 9.39
CA SER A 16 -19.00 -16.39 8.51
C SER A 16 -19.67 -16.83 7.20
N SER A 17 -19.35 -18.03 6.70
CA SER A 17 -20.00 -18.62 5.53
C SER A 17 -21.43 -19.13 5.79
N SER A 18 -21.72 -19.64 7.00
CA SER A 18 -23.07 -20.08 7.35
C SER A 18 -24.02 -18.92 7.68
N SER A 19 -23.49 -17.83 8.23
CA SER A 19 -24.27 -16.65 8.58
C SER A 19 -24.69 -15.82 7.36
N SER A 20 -23.89 -15.82 6.28
CA SER A 20 -24.27 -15.18 5.00
C SER A 20 -25.40 -15.92 4.28
N THR A 21 -25.57 -17.23 4.54
CA THR A 21 -26.67 -18.04 4.00
C THR A 21 -28.01 -17.71 4.66
N ILE A 22 -28.01 -17.38 5.96
CA ILE A 22 -29.23 -17.12 6.74
C ILE A 22 -29.71 -15.67 6.57
N ARG A 23 -28.79 -14.73 6.34
CA ARG A 23 -29.11 -13.33 5.98
C ARG A 23 -28.13 -12.81 4.92
N PRO A 24 -28.43 -13.00 3.63
CA PRO A 24 -27.57 -12.46 2.59
C PRO A 24 -27.52 -10.94 2.74
N ARG A 25 -26.31 -10.39 2.81
CA ARG A 25 -25.98 -8.94 2.87
C ARG A 25 -26.08 -8.23 4.24
N SER A 26 -26.35 -8.92 5.36
CA SER A 26 -26.34 -8.25 6.67
C SER A 26 -24.97 -8.16 7.35
N PHE A 27 -23.96 -8.87 6.84
CA PHE A 27 -22.62 -8.92 7.43
C PHE A 27 -21.52 -8.58 6.41
N LEU A 28 -20.83 -7.46 6.63
CA LEU A 28 -19.64 -7.10 5.87
C LEU A 28 -18.44 -7.80 6.49
N SER A 29 -18.05 -8.95 5.93
CA SER A 29 -16.84 -9.67 6.36
C SER A 29 -15.61 -9.14 5.61
N PRO A 30 -14.55 -8.67 6.30
CA PRO A 30 -13.28 -8.30 5.66
C PRO A 30 -12.68 -9.44 4.83
N ILE A 31 -12.90 -10.69 5.26
CA ILE A 31 -12.41 -11.89 4.57
C ILE A 31 -13.10 -12.03 3.20
N LEU A 32 -14.43 -11.87 3.15
CA LEU A 32 -15.17 -11.97 1.88
C LEU A 32 -14.80 -10.85 0.89
N HIS A 33 -14.50 -9.65 1.40
CA HIS A 33 -14.01 -8.54 0.58
C HIS A 33 -12.59 -8.79 0.09
N GLY A 34 -11.70 -9.33 0.94
CA GLY A 34 -10.34 -9.70 0.56
C GLY A 34 -10.30 -10.79 -0.51
N ILE A 35 -11.16 -11.81 -0.39
CA ILE A 35 -11.30 -12.87 -1.41
C ILE A 35 -11.82 -12.28 -2.72
N ALA A 36 -12.82 -11.41 -2.67
CA ALA A 36 -13.36 -10.76 -3.87
C ALA A 36 -12.31 -9.88 -4.56
N LEU A 37 -11.54 -9.10 -3.79
CA LEU A 37 -10.43 -8.28 -4.29
C LEU A 37 -9.34 -9.13 -4.93
N PHE A 38 -8.99 -10.27 -4.31
CA PHE A 38 -8.03 -11.21 -4.86
C PHE A 38 -8.49 -11.77 -6.21
N PHE A 39 -9.76 -12.19 -6.33
CA PHE A 39 -10.31 -12.66 -7.59
C PHE A 39 -10.38 -11.55 -8.65
N ASN A 40 -10.71 -10.32 -8.25
CA ASN A 40 -10.67 -9.16 -9.13
C ASN A 40 -9.28 -8.94 -9.74
N ARG A 41 -8.25 -8.92 -8.89
CA ARG A 41 -6.85 -8.73 -9.33
C ARG A 41 -6.29 -9.91 -10.11
N LYS A 42 -6.67 -11.15 -9.77
CA LYS A 42 -6.12 -12.35 -10.39
C LYS A 42 -6.77 -12.69 -11.73
N PHE A 43 -8.08 -12.52 -11.86
CA PHE A 43 -8.84 -12.98 -13.03
C PHE A 43 -9.46 -11.86 -13.87
N GLY A 44 -9.60 -10.64 -13.33
CA GLY A 44 -10.15 -9.49 -14.05
C GLY A 44 -11.59 -9.67 -14.56
N SER A 45 -12.31 -10.71 -14.13
CA SER A 45 -13.62 -11.08 -14.69
C SER A 45 -14.78 -10.73 -13.77
N LYS A 46 -15.60 -9.77 -14.20
CA LYS A 46 -16.84 -9.37 -13.52
C LYS A 46 -17.84 -10.52 -13.42
N SER A 47 -17.96 -11.33 -14.48
CA SER A 47 -18.88 -12.46 -14.54
C SER A 47 -18.55 -13.51 -13.48
N LEU A 48 -17.26 -13.88 -13.37
CA LEU A 48 -16.76 -14.82 -12.36
C LEU A 48 -17.06 -14.36 -10.94
N ILE A 49 -16.76 -13.10 -10.63
CA ILE A 49 -17.00 -12.54 -9.30
C ILE A 49 -18.49 -12.48 -8.99
N SER A 50 -19.33 -12.15 -9.98
CA SER A 50 -20.78 -12.17 -9.79
C SER A 50 -21.32 -13.56 -9.48
N LEU A 51 -20.77 -14.60 -10.12
CA LEU A 51 -21.15 -15.99 -9.90
C LEU A 51 -20.74 -16.45 -8.49
N LEU A 52 -19.47 -16.23 -8.12
CA LEU A 52 -18.94 -16.58 -6.79
C LEU A 52 -19.65 -15.82 -5.67
N SER A 53 -20.03 -14.57 -5.91
CA SER A 53 -20.80 -13.78 -4.96
C SER A 53 -22.23 -14.32 -4.78
N ARG A 54 -22.90 -14.73 -5.87
CA ARG A 54 -24.22 -15.38 -5.82
C ARG A 54 -24.18 -16.73 -5.10
N LEU A 55 -23.07 -17.45 -5.20
CA LEU A 55 -22.80 -18.69 -4.48
C LEU A 55 -22.37 -18.47 -3.02
N GLY A 56 -22.20 -17.22 -2.58
CA GLY A 56 -21.84 -16.87 -1.21
C GLY A 56 -20.35 -16.98 -0.87
N PHE A 57 -19.47 -17.22 -1.85
CA PHE A 57 -18.02 -17.38 -1.63
C PHE A 57 -17.28 -16.05 -1.42
N CYS A 58 -17.78 -14.94 -1.99
CA CYS A 58 -17.11 -13.65 -1.90
C CYS A 58 -18.10 -12.46 -1.91
N ALA A 59 -17.59 -11.27 -1.61
CA ALA A 59 -18.35 -10.03 -1.76
C ALA A 59 -18.73 -9.77 -3.23
N SER A 60 -19.72 -8.91 -3.45
CA SER A 60 -20.14 -8.55 -4.80
C SER A 60 -19.08 -7.68 -5.49
N TYR A 61 -19.06 -7.72 -6.83
CA TYR A 61 -18.15 -6.89 -7.62
C TYR A 61 -18.27 -5.39 -7.29
N HIS A 62 -19.49 -4.91 -7.06
CA HIS A 62 -19.74 -3.52 -6.67
C HIS A 62 -19.09 -3.16 -5.33
N GLU A 63 -19.19 -4.04 -4.33
CA GLU A 63 -18.53 -3.85 -3.04
C GLU A 63 -17.00 -3.85 -3.16
N THR A 64 -16.45 -4.70 -4.03
CA THR A 64 -15.01 -4.74 -4.32
C THR A 64 -14.52 -3.44 -4.96
N GLN A 65 -15.23 -2.93 -5.97
CA GLN A 65 -14.89 -1.64 -6.58
C GLN A 65 -15.01 -0.48 -5.60
N GLN A 66 -16.06 -0.49 -4.77
CA GLN A 66 -16.24 0.54 -3.75
C GLN A 66 -15.12 0.52 -2.71
N LEU A 67 -14.59 -0.66 -2.35
CA LEU A 67 -13.41 -0.78 -1.50
C LEU A 67 -12.16 -0.22 -2.19
N GLU A 68 -11.89 -0.60 -3.44
CA GLU A 68 -10.75 -0.08 -4.21
C GLU A 68 -10.79 1.45 -4.32
N LEU A 69 -11.94 2.01 -4.67
CA LEU A 69 -12.12 3.47 -4.75
C LEU A 69 -11.98 4.14 -3.39
N SER A 70 -12.48 3.52 -2.32
CA SER A 70 -12.29 4.04 -0.97
C SER A 70 -10.82 4.08 -0.57
N THR A 71 -10.00 3.14 -1.06
CA THR A 71 -8.54 3.17 -0.85
C THR A 71 -7.84 4.24 -1.67
N ILE A 72 -8.32 4.54 -2.88
CA ILE A 72 -7.75 5.58 -3.74
C ILE A 72 -8.08 6.99 -3.21
N TYR A 73 -9.31 7.21 -2.76
CA TYR A 73 -9.74 8.48 -2.17
C TYR A 73 -9.18 8.74 -0.77
N TYR A 74 -8.52 7.75 -0.18
CA TYR A 74 -7.90 7.93 1.11
C TYR A 74 -6.72 8.92 0.97
N PRO A 75 -6.72 10.03 1.71
CA PRO A 75 -5.73 11.08 1.52
C PRO A 75 -4.33 10.55 1.81
N VAL A 76 -3.39 10.85 0.90
CA VAL A 76 -1.97 10.56 1.11
C VAL A 76 -1.52 11.31 2.37
N GLN A 77 -0.96 10.58 3.32
CA GLN A 77 -0.55 11.20 4.56
C GLN A 77 0.62 12.17 4.32
N PRO A 78 0.54 13.40 4.84
CA PRO A 78 1.62 14.36 4.73
C PRO A 78 2.87 13.82 5.41
N THR A 79 4.04 14.10 4.83
CA THR A 79 5.32 13.70 5.43
C THR A 79 5.54 14.49 6.72
N PRO A 80 5.70 13.85 7.89
CA PRO A 80 5.96 14.56 9.14
C PRO A 80 7.25 15.37 9.08
N ALA A 81 7.26 16.56 9.67
CA ALA A 81 8.45 17.41 9.73
C ALA A 81 9.60 16.71 10.49
N GLY A 82 10.83 16.82 9.96
CA GLY A 82 12.01 16.17 10.56
C GLY A 82 12.18 14.69 10.20
N THR A 83 11.40 14.15 9.27
CA THR A 83 11.58 12.78 8.76
C THR A 83 12.30 12.75 7.42
N PHE A 84 13.09 11.71 7.21
CA PHE A 84 13.62 11.40 5.89
C PHE A 84 12.56 10.66 5.07
N CYS A 85 12.25 11.17 3.88
CA CYS A 85 11.26 10.57 2.99
C CYS A 85 11.88 10.31 1.62
N GLN A 86 11.77 9.08 1.14
CA GLN A 86 12.26 8.66 -0.18
C GLN A 86 11.14 7.99 -0.96
N TYR A 87 10.97 8.38 -2.22
CA TYR A 87 10.11 7.66 -3.16
C TYR A 87 10.98 6.70 -3.96
N ILE A 88 10.63 5.41 -3.93
CA ILE A 88 11.24 4.36 -4.73
C ILE A 88 10.21 3.99 -5.78
N LEU A 89 10.55 4.20 -7.05
CA LEU A 89 9.69 3.84 -8.18
C LEU A 89 10.34 2.67 -8.90
N ASP A 90 9.56 1.64 -9.17
CA ASP A 90 9.95 0.50 -10.00
C ASP A 90 8.96 0.35 -11.15
N ASN A 91 9.36 -0.34 -12.22
CA ASN A 91 8.49 -0.59 -13.36
C ASN A 91 7.34 -1.51 -12.96
N ALA A 92 6.12 -1.10 -13.30
CA ALA A 92 4.95 -1.95 -13.23
C ALA A 92 4.58 -2.32 -14.67
N ASP A 93 5.19 -3.39 -15.18
CA ASP A 93 4.96 -3.88 -16.55
C ASP A 93 3.57 -4.56 -16.66
N PHE A 94 2.51 -3.76 -16.61
CA PHE A 94 1.18 -4.21 -17.04
C PHE A 94 1.12 -4.10 -18.56
N ASN A 95 1.70 -5.08 -19.24
CA ASN A 95 1.56 -5.22 -20.69
C ASN A 95 0.10 -5.59 -21.00
N VAL A 96 -0.75 -4.59 -21.16
CA VAL A 96 -2.04 -4.77 -21.83
C VAL A 96 -1.68 -5.15 -23.26
N ALA A 97 -1.94 -6.40 -23.63
CA ALA A 97 -1.57 -6.96 -24.92
C ALA A 97 -2.07 -6.07 -26.07
N THR A 98 -1.20 -5.20 -26.55
CA THR A 98 -1.38 -4.37 -27.74
C THR A 98 -0.57 -5.08 -28.81
N LEU A 99 -1.25 -5.82 -29.68
CA LEU A 99 -0.64 -6.60 -30.76
C LEU A 99 0.20 -5.74 -31.72
N ASP A 100 -0.08 -4.44 -31.73
CA ASP A 100 0.54 -3.40 -32.55
C ASP A 100 1.63 -2.61 -31.83
N GLY A 101 1.78 -2.73 -30.51
CA GLY A 101 2.75 -1.98 -29.71
C GLY A 101 2.51 -0.46 -29.67
N LEU A 102 1.39 0.02 -30.23
CA LEU A 102 0.98 1.42 -30.17
C LEU A 102 0.10 1.63 -28.94
N ASN A 103 0.24 2.79 -28.27
CA ASN A 103 -0.47 3.11 -27.02
C ASN A 103 -0.22 2.14 -25.86
N THR A 104 0.99 1.56 -25.76
CA THR A 104 1.42 0.78 -24.59
C THR A 104 1.39 1.66 -23.34
N PHE A 105 0.51 1.32 -22.40
CA PHE A 105 0.47 1.95 -21.09
C PHE A 105 1.70 1.54 -20.28
N TYR A 106 2.60 2.49 -20.03
CA TYR A 106 3.74 2.29 -19.15
C TYR A 106 3.38 2.75 -17.73
N SER A 107 3.25 1.81 -16.80
CA SER A 107 3.06 2.13 -15.38
C SER A 107 4.35 1.94 -14.60
N MET A 108 4.53 2.76 -13.57
CA MET A 108 5.52 2.55 -12.52
C MET A 108 4.80 2.38 -11.18
N GLY A 109 5.21 1.38 -10.40
CA GLY A 109 4.80 1.20 -9.03
C GLY A 109 5.69 2.03 -8.11
N GLY A 110 5.09 2.93 -7.32
CA GLY A 110 5.82 3.75 -6.37
C GLY A 110 5.59 3.35 -4.92
N ILE A 111 6.65 3.32 -4.13
CA ILE A 111 6.63 3.16 -2.67
C ILE A 111 7.22 4.41 -2.03
N LYS A 112 6.50 4.96 -1.04
CA LYS A 112 6.98 6.04 -0.17
C LYS A 112 7.57 5.44 1.10
N CYS A 113 8.87 5.59 1.29
CA CYS A 113 9.60 5.16 2.49
C CYS A 113 9.82 6.35 3.42
N ILE A 114 9.51 6.21 4.72
CA ILE A 114 9.70 7.25 5.73
C ILE A 114 10.51 6.69 6.89
N THR A 115 11.55 7.42 7.32
CA THR A 115 12.44 7.07 8.44
C THR A 115 12.58 8.26 9.39
N PRO A 116 12.59 8.06 10.73
CA PRO A 116 12.42 6.80 11.45
C PRO A 116 10.95 6.37 11.63
N SER A 117 10.70 5.08 11.89
CA SER A 117 9.36 4.48 11.95
C SER A 117 8.44 5.09 13.02
N CYS A 118 9.01 5.70 14.06
CA CYS A 118 8.28 6.32 15.17
C CYS A 118 7.44 7.55 14.77
N TYR A 119 7.67 8.12 13.58
CA TYR A 119 6.89 9.23 13.05
C TYR A 119 5.65 8.80 12.27
N PHE A 120 5.47 7.49 12.03
CA PHE A 120 4.30 6.99 11.31
C PHE A 120 3.11 6.87 12.28
N PRO A 121 1.98 7.58 12.05
CA PRO A 121 0.81 7.44 12.89
C PRO A 121 0.18 6.05 12.73
N PRO A 122 -0.56 5.55 13.74
CA PRO A 122 -1.22 4.25 13.66
C PRO A 122 -2.17 4.19 12.46
N ALA A 123 -2.29 3.01 11.86
CA ALA A 123 -3.14 2.78 10.69
C ALA A 123 -4.56 3.29 10.94
N LEU A 124 -4.96 4.32 10.19
CA LEU A 124 -6.30 4.89 10.28
C LEU A 124 -7.29 4.01 9.52
N SER A 125 -8.53 3.97 10.01
CA SER A 125 -9.60 3.26 9.32
C SER A 125 -9.99 4.01 8.04
N ILE A 126 -9.91 3.30 6.91
CA ILE A 126 -10.37 3.82 5.62
C ILE A 126 -11.90 3.87 5.66
N LYS A 127 -12.46 5.07 5.49
CA LYS A 127 -13.91 5.26 5.43
C LYS A 127 -14.44 4.75 4.09
N ARG A 128 -15.51 3.98 4.14
CA ARG A 128 -16.23 3.53 2.95
C ARG A 128 -16.87 4.73 2.24
N LEU A 129 -16.62 4.87 0.94
CA LEU A 129 -17.29 5.87 0.09
C LEU A 129 -18.80 5.59 0.02
N LYS A 130 -19.64 6.63 -0.04
CA LYS A 130 -21.11 6.45 -0.14
C LYS A 130 -21.58 6.18 -1.57
N SER A 131 -20.92 6.79 -2.55
CA SER A 131 -21.18 6.64 -3.98
C SER A 131 -19.92 6.20 -4.70
N VAL A 132 -20.08 5.58 -5.87
CA VAL A 132 -18.99 5.22 -6.78
C VAL A 132 -18.71 6.44 -7.67
N PRO A 133 -17.56 7.12 -7.52
CA PRO A 133 -17.18 8.25 -8.37
C PRO A 133 -16.88 7.82 -9.81
N THR A 134 -16.92 8.78 -10.72
CA THR A 134 -16.68 8.53 -12.15
C THR A 134 -15.18 8.38 -12.42
N ALA A 135 -14.81 7.61 -13.46
CA ALA A 135 -13.40 7.41 -13.84
C ALA A 135 -12.63 8.73 -14.06
N GLU A 136 -13.28 9.75 -14.61
CA GLU A 136 -12.69 11.08 -14.79
C GLU A 136 -12.38 11.80 -13.45
N GLU A 137 -13.23 11.61 -12.45
CA GLU A 137 -13.04 12.18 -11.12
C GLU A 137 -11.89 11.48 -10.39
N VAL A 138 -11.82 10.15 -10.53
CA VAL A 138 -10.73 9.33 -9.99
C VAL A 138 -9.41 9.69 -10.65
N GLY A 139 -9.40 9.92 -11.97
CA GLY A 139 -8.18 10.26 -12.72
C GLY A 139 -7.58 11.61 -12.36
N LYS A 140 -8.37 12.53 -11.78
CA LYS A 140 -7.88 13.82 -11.27
C LYS A 140 -7.21 13.71 -9.89
N LEU A 141 -7.37 12.58 -9.20
CA LEU A 141 -6.80 12.37 -7.86
C LEU A 141 -5.37 11.83 -7.95
N GLY A 142 -4.52 12.28 -7.01
CA GLY A 142 -3.19 11.71 -6.85
C GLY A 142 -2.22 12.00 -7.99
N VAL A 143 -2.53 12.97 -8.86
CA VAL A 143 -1.60 13.45 -9.89
C VAL A 143 -0.45 14.17 -9.18
N LEU A 144 0.73 13.55 -9.20
CA LEU A 144 1.98 14.18 -8.81
C LEU A 144 2.67 14.67 -10.08
N GLU A 145 2.87 15.98 -10.18
CA GLU A 145 3.68 16.53 -11.27
C GLU A 145 5.12 16.03 -11.13
N LEU A 146 5.56 15.25 -12.12
CA LEU A 146 6.95 14.85 -12.23
C LEU A 146 7.75 16.06 -12.71
N LEU A 147 8.52 16.66 -11.80
CA LEU A 147 9.49 17.70 -12.17
C LEU A 147 10.67 17.03 -12.86
N THR A 148 10.79 17.23 -14.17
CA THR A 148 11.98 16.81 -14.92
C THR A 148 13.14 17.74 -14.56
N PHE A 149 14.23 17.17 -14.06
CA PHE A 149 15.47 17.92 -13.89
C PHE A 149 16.05 18.25 -15.26
N GLU A 150 16.01 19.52 -15.66
CA GLU A 150 16.78 19.98 -16.81
C GLU A 150 18.25 19.99 -16.43
N ASN A 151 19.02 19.11 -17.09
CA ASN A 151 20.47 19.09 -16.95
C ASN A 151 21.05 20.32 -17.65
N VAL A 152 21.03 21.46 -16.96
CA VAL A 152 21.68 22.68 -17.40
C VAL A 152 23.17 22.34 -17.53
N LYS A 153 23.73 22.49 -18.75
CA LYS A 153 25.12 22.23 -19.14
C LYS A 153 26.13 23.14 -18.42
N LYS A 154 26.08 23.21 -17.10
CA LYS A 154 27.04 23.85 -16.22
C LYS A 154 27.55 22.76 -15.29
N SER A 155 28.86 22.72 -15.08
CA SER A 155 29.56 21.81 -14.18
C SER A 155 29.01 21.93 -12.75
N THR A 156 27.89 21.24 -12.50
CA THR A 156 27.08 21.31 -11.28
C THR A 156 27.85 20.80 -10.06
N LEU A 157 28.88 19.97 -10.30
CA LEU A 157 29.84 19.55 -9.27
C LEU A 157 30.52 20.71 -8.56
N GLN A 158 30.71 21.87 -9.21
CA GLN A 158 31.31 23.06 -8.59
C GLN A 158 30.34 23.82 -7.67
N GLN A 159 29.02 23.58 -7.79
CA GLN A 159 28.00 24.18 -6.92
C GLN A 159 27.65 23.30 -5.71
N ILE A 160 28.10 22.04 -5.68
CA ILE A 160 27.89 21.16 -4.54
C ILE A 160 28.80 21.65 -3.41
N VAL A 161 28.25 22.41 -2.48
CA VAL A 161 28.93 22.76 -1.23
C VAL A 161 28.88 21.51 -0.34
N VAL A 162 29.99 20.78 -0.29
CA VAL A 162 30.17 19.68 0.65
C VAL A 162 30.32 20.30 2.04
N GLN A 163 29.22 20.35 2.79
CA GLN A 163 29.27 20.70 4.20
C GLN A 163 29.75 19.51 5.00
N ASP A 164 30.59 19.78 6.00
CA ASP A 164 31.04 18.76 6.93
C ASP A 164 29.83 18.25 7.74
N LEU A 165 29.51 16.97 7.58
CA LEU A 165 28.41 16.30 8.25
C LEU A 165 28.54 16.36 9.78
N SER A 166 29.78 16.51 10.29
CA SER A 166 30.05 16.66 11.72
C SER A 166 29.51 17.97 12.31
N MET A 167 29.35 19.02 11.49
CA MET A 167 28.77 20.29 11.92
C MET A 167 27.25 20.29 11.87
N LEU A 168 26.64 19.50 10.99
CA LEU A 168 25.18 19.39 10.85
C LEU A 168 24.56 18.47 11.90
N ASN A 169 25.24 17.37 12.21
CA ASN A 169 24.86 16.42 13.25
C ASN A 169 26.06 16.13 14.14
N PRO A 170 26.30 16.94 15.19
CA PRO A 170 27.38 16.65 16.13
C PRO A 170 27.13 15.26 16.74
N ILE A 171 28.08 14.35 16.53
CA ILE A 171 28.02 12.99 17.06
C ILE A 171 27.98 13.13 18.58
N PRO A 172 26.89 12.72 19.27
CA PRO A 172 26.86 12.77 20.71
C PRO A 172 27.95 11.83 21.25
N SER A 173 28.65 12.25 22.30
CA SER A 173 29.69 11.46 22.96
C SER A 173 29.22 10.08 23.43
N ASN A 174 27.89 9.89 23.56
CA ASN A 174 27.26 8.59 23.72
C ASN A 174 26.77 8.07 22.36
N ILE A 175 27.67 7.41 21.63
CA ILE A 175 27.31 6.62 20.46
C ILE A 175 26.31 5.55 20.92
N PHE A 176 25.11 5.55 20.34
CA PHE A 176 24.13 4.50 20.56
C PHE A 176 24.75 3.18 20.09
N THR A 177 25.13 2.29 21.00
CA THR A 177 25.56 0.94 20.64
C THR A 177 24.39 0.25 19.94
N PRO A 178 24.50 -0.07 18.64
CA PRO A 178 23.41 -0.69 17.89
C PRO A 178 23.02 -2.00 18.56
N CYS A 179 21.72 -2.27 18.67
CA CYS A 179 21.27 -3.53 19.22
C CYS A 179 21.57 -4.66 18.21
N LEU A 180 21.65 -5.91 18.67
CA LEU A 180 21.96 -7.07 17.82
C LEU A 180 21.18 -7.11 16.48
N PRO A 181 19.86 -6.79 16.44
CA PRO A 181 19.12 -6.65 15.19
C PRO A 181 19.66 -5.59 14.21
N ASP A 182 20.11 -4.44 14.72
CA ASP A 182 20.67 -3.35 13.91
C ASP A 182 22.00 -3.77 13.28
N ILE A 183 22.81 -4.52 14.02
CA ILE A 183 24.08 -5.08 13.53
C ILE A 183 23.80 -6.09 12.41
N PHE A 184 22.81 -6.98 12.57
CA PHE A 184 22.42 -7.92 11.51
C PHE A 184 21.88 -7.21 10.27
N TRP A 185 21.11 -6.12 10.43
CA TRP A 185 20.65 -5.32 9.30
C TRP A 185 21.81 -4.65 8.55
N MET A 186 22.79 -4.10 9.27
CA MET A 186 23.98 -3.48 8.68
C MET A 186 24.92 -4.49 8.01
N SER A 187 25.05 -5.70 8.57
CA SER A 187 25.93 -6.76 8.06
C SER A 187 25.28 -7.69 7.03
N GLY A 188 23.98 -7.53 6.77
CA GLY A 188 23.23 -8.37 5.82
C GLY A 188 23.74 -8.32 4.37
N LYS A 189 24.53 -7.31 3.99
CA LYS A 189 25.18 -7.25 2.66
C LYS A 189 26.48 -8.07 2.54
N CYS A 190 27.07 -8.51 3.64
CA CYS A 190 28.38 -9.20 3.63
C CYS A 190 28.29 -10.70 3.90
N LEU A 191 27.10 -11.29 4.01
CA LEU A 191 26.91 -12.72 4.29
C LEU A 191 26.59 -13.57 3.04
N SER A 192 26.63 -12.99 1.84
CA SER A 192 26.56 -13.70 0.58
C SER A 192 27.91 -13.67 -0.13
N SER A 193 28.90 -14.41 0.39
CA SER A 193 30.10 -14.82 -0.34
C SER A 193 30.38 -16.30 -0.06
#